data_AF-A0A318IX42-F1
#
_entry.id   AF-A0A318IX42-F1
#
_cell.length_a   1.000
_cell.length_b   1.000
_cell.length_c   1.000
_cell.angle_alpha   90.00
_cell.angle_beta   90.00
_cell.angle_gamma   90.00
#
_symmetry.space_group_name_H-M   'P 1'
#
loop_
_entity.id
_entity.type
_entity.pdbx_description
1 polymer ?
#
loop_
_entity_poly.entity_id
_entity_poly.type
_entity_poly.pdbx_seq_one_letter_code
_entity_poly.pdbx_strand_id
1 'polypeptide(L)'
;MNAQLLEFFNLIMKAPMPYRLLLAMVFAALTISLPASADTMVTRTGPASSIVSNAIWVGDHLYLSGEIATPTKPEGKPEAKPVITGDTQTQAISTLKAIQNSLQQQGLDMADIVQMRVYLVGDPRLGGKMDFAGWNQAYRQFFGTPEQANKPVRTTVQVAALALPEALVEIEVMAVNTGKTCATGQTPCKAIGQAASGLQRGSCRQQNLPGCRPARPFANAVKTRQILL
;
A
#
# COMPACT_ATOMS: atom_id res chain seq x y z
N MET A 1 -2.67 18.44 -36.21
CA MET A 1 -4.09 18.81 -36.39
C MET A 1 -4.83 17.57 -36.84
N ASN A 2 -5.79 17.07 -36.06
CA ASN A 2 -6.40 15.75 -36.24
C ASN A 2 -7.26 15.70 -37.53
N ALA A 3 -7.24 14.59 -38.28
CA ALA A 3 -7.97 14.46 -39.55
C ALA A 3 -9.48 14.71 -39.39
N GLN A 4 -10.06 14.36 -38.25
CA GLN A 4 -11.46 14.63 -37.93
C GLN A 4 -11.79 16.13 -37.87
N LEU A 5 -10.87 17.00 -37.45
CA LEU A 5 -11.12 18.44 -37.36
C LEU A 5 -11.31 19.10 -38.74
N LEU A 6 -10.62 18.59 -39.77
CA LEU A 6 -10.72 19.11 -41.13
C LEU A 6 -12.05 18.74 -41.79
N GLU A 7 -12.54 17.53 -41.56
CA GLU A 7 -13.86 17.06 -42.03
C GLU A 7 -15.00 17.91 -41.46
N PHE A 8 -14.97 18.18 -40.15
CA PHE A 8 -15.99 19.00 -39.50
C PHE A 8 -15.93 20.48 -39.91
N PHE A 9 -14.73 21.03 -40.09
CA PHE A 9 -14.57 22.39 -40.61
C PHE A 9 -15.19 22.52 -42.01
N ASN A 10 -14.95 21.55 -42.89
CA ASN A 10 -15.56 21.50 -44.22
C ASN A 10 -17.09 21.37 -44.16
N LEU A 11 -17.62 20.60 -43.21
CA LEU A 11 -19.06 20.44 -43.01
C LEU A 11 -19.73 21.75 -42.54
N ILE A 12 -19.11 22.47 -41.58
CA ILE A 12 -19.59 23.78 -41.10
C ILE A 12 -19.57 24.80 -42.24
N MET A 13 -18.51 24.79 -43.07
CA MET A 13 -18.37 25.71 -44.19
C MET A 13 -19.35 25.41 -45.35
N LYS A 14 -19.80 24.16 -45.53
CA LYS A 14 -20.82 23.80 -46.53
C LYS A 14 -22.27 24.04 -46.07
N ALA A 15 -22.53 24.21 -44.77
CA ALA A 15 -23.88 24.44 -44.27
C ALA A 15 -24.40 25.85 -44.63
N PRO A 16 -25.72 26.01 -44.93
CA PRO A 16 -26.32 27.30 -45.19
C PRO A 16 -26.24 28.23 -43.96
N MET A 17 -26.06 29.55 -44.21
CA MET A 17 -25.76 30.59 -43.22
C MET A 17 -26.52 30.54 -41.88
N PRO A 18 -27.86 30.30 -41.81
CA PRO A 18 -28.56 30.29 -40.52
C PRO A 18 -28.18 29.10 -39.62
N TYR A 19 -27.68 28.00 -40.20
CA TYR A 19 -27.32 26.79 -39.44
C TYR A 19 -25.86 26.76 -38.99
N ARG A 20 -25.00 27.62 -39.54
CA ARG A 20 -23.56 27.67 -39.21
C ARG A 20 -23.32 28.03 -37.74
N LEU A 21 -24.07 29.01 -37.23
CA LEU A 21 -24.01 29.43 -35.82
C LEU A 21 -24.49 28.32 -34.88
N LEU A 22 -25.54 27.60 -35.26
CA LEU A 22 -26.08 26.49 -34.46
C LEU A 22 -25.13 25.29 -34.43
N LEU A 23 -24.56 24.92 -35.59
CA LEU A 23 -23.55 23.86 -35.71
C LEU A 23 -22.26 24.21 -34.96
N ALA A 24 -21.82 25.47 -35.01
CA ALA A 24 -20.64 25.92 -34.26
C ALA A 24 -20.88 25.85 -32.73
N MET A 25 -22.06 26.22 -32.25
CA MET A 25 -22.41 26.11 -30.82
C MET A 25 -22.53 24.65 -30.35
N VAL A 26 -23.13 23.76 -31.16
CA VAL A 26 -23.20 22.33 -30.85
C VAL A 26 -21.80 21.70 -30.84
N PHE A 27 -20.92 22.08 -31.78
CA PHE A 27 -19.55 21.59 -31.81
C PHE A 27 -18.72 22.09 -30.63
N ALA A 28 -18.85 23.38 -30.27
CA ALA A 28 -18.21 23.94 -29.08
C ALA A 28 -18.67 23.23 -27.79
N ALA A 29 -19.96 22.92 -27.67
CA ALA A 29 -20.50 22.15 -26.55
C ALA A 29 -19.97 20.69 -26.52
N LEU A 30 -19.71 20.08 -27.68
CA LEU A 30 -19.18 18.72 -27.78
C LEU A 30 -17.68 18.61 -27.50
N THR A 31 -16.91 19.70 -27.66
CA THR A 31 -15.46 19.71 -27.42
C THR A 31 -15.04 19.79 -25.94
N ILE A 32 -15.98 20.00 -25.00
CA ILE A 32 -15.68 20.18 -23.57
C ILE A 32 -15.47 18.85 -22.83
N SER A 33 -15.80 17.70 -23.43
CA SER A 33 -15.75 16.39 -22.75
C SER A 33 -14.60 15.50 -23.17
N LEU A 34 -13.41 16.05 -23.45
CA LEU A 34 -12.21 15.20 -23.51
C LEU A 34 -11.88 14.74 -22.09
N PRO A 35 -11.97 13.44 -21.77
CA PRO A 35 -11.46 12.96 -20.49
C PRO A 35 -9.96 13.27 -20.48
N ALA A 36 -9.51 14.10 -19.54
CA ALA A 36 -8.10 14.22 -19.26
C ALA A 36 -7.61 12.83 -18.84
N SER A 37 -6.76 12.20 -19.66
CA SER A 37 -6.04 11.01 -19.23
C SER A 37 -5.21 11.41 -18.03
N ALA A 38 -5.66 11.03 -16.83
CA ALA A 38 -4.86 11.18 -15.63
C ALA A 38 -3.66 10.25 -15.79
N ASP A 39 -2.49 10.83 -16.05
CA ASP A 39 -1.24 10.07 -15.99
C ASP A 39 -1.15 9.42 -14.61
N THR A 40 -1.04 8.10 -14.58
CA THR A 40 -0.88 7.37 -13.33
C THR A 40 0.48 7.73 -12.75
N MET A 41 0.49 8.63 -11.77
CA MET A 41 1.71 9.14 -11.17
C MET A 41 2.46 8.00 -10.46
N VAL A 42 3.70 7.75 -10.89
CA VAL A 42 4.62 6.81 -10.22
C VAL A 42 5.52 7.59 -9.26
N THR A 43 5.43 7.31 -7.96
CA THR A 43 6.25 7.97 -6.94
C THR A 43 7.12 6.95 -6.22
N ARG A 44 8.42 7.25 -6.06
CA ARG A 44 9.38 6.36 -5.40
C ARG A 44 9.81 6.96 -4.07
N THR A 45 9.92 6.14 -3.03
CA THR A 45 10.37 6.54 -1.70
C THR A 45 11.64 5.78 -1.30
N GLY A 46 12.47 6.40 -0.46
CA GLY A 46 13.76 5.85 -0.02
C GLY A 46 14.92 6.84 -0.27
N PRO A 47 16.10 6.55 0.29
CA PRO A 47 17.27 7.41 0.13
C PRO A 47 17.81 7.34 -1.30
N ALA A 48 18.19 8.49 -1.86
CA ALA A 48 18.74 8.59 -3.22
C ALA A 48 20.06 7.80 -3.42
N SER A 49 20.76 7.48 -2.34
CA SER A 49 21.98 6.67 -2.35
C SER A 49 21.72 5.16 -2.46
N SER A 50 20.49 4.69 -2.28
CA SER A 50 20.14 3.28 -2.41
C SER A 50 20.01 2.89 -3.88
N ILE A 51 20.42 1.66 -4.20
CA ILE A 51 20.22 1.06 -5.53
C ILE A 51 18.78 0.56 -5.76
N VAL A 52 17.95 0.52 -4.70
CA VAL A 52 16.53 0.14 -4.73
C VAL A 52 15.66 1.16 -3.97
N SER A 53 14.39 1.28 -4.37
CA SER A 53 13.41 2.08 -3.62
C SER A 53 12.87 1.30 -2.42
N ASN A 54 12.57 1.98 -1.32
CA ASN A 54 11.90 1.36 -0.16
C ASN A 54 10.45 1.01 -0.52
N ALA A 55 9.76 1.95 -1.19
CA ALA A 55 8.42 1.70 -1.71
C ALA A 55 8.18 2.47 -3.01
N ILE A 56 7.24 1.98 -3.82
CA ILE A 56 6.79 2.63 -5.05
C ILE A 56 5.27 2.72 -5.03
N TRP A 57 4.75 3.92 -5.23
CA TRP A 57 3.35 4.19 -5.48
C TRP A 57 3.07 4.18 -6.98
N VAL A 58 2.02 3.49 -7.39
CA VAL A 58 1.45 3.53 -8.75
C VAL A 58 -0.07 3.70 -8.60
N GLY A 59 -0.56 4.93 -8.77
CA GLY A 59 -1.96 5.24 -8.44
C GLY A 59 -2.22 5.05 -6.94
N ASP A 60 -3.16 4.17 -6.61
CA ASP A 60 -3.53 3.78 -5.24
C ASP A 60 -2.78 2.52 -4.74
N HIS A 61 -1.95 1.90 -5.58
CA HIS A 61 -1.16 0.73 -5.21
C HIS A 61 0.19 1.12 -4.63
N LEU A 62 0.55 0.51 -3.50
CA LEU A 62 1.87 0.56 -2.90
C LEU A 62 2.57 -0.80 -3.07
N TYR A 63 3.75 -0.76 -3.65
CA TYR A 63 4.69 -1.87 -3.72
C TYR A 63 5.80 -1.63 -2.69
N LEU A 64 5.88 -2.46 -1.65
CA LEU A 64 6.91 -2.36 -0.63
C LEU A 64 8.06 -3.32 -0.97
N SER A 65 9.30 -2.87 -0.80
CA SER A 65 10.47 -3.75 -0.89
C SER A 65 10.38 -4.91 0.10
N GLY A 66 11.08 -6.00 -0.19
CA GLY A 66 11.25 -7.11 0.74
C GLY A 66 11.84 -6.61 2.07
N GLU A 67 11.22 -7.01 3.17
CA GLU A 67 11.70 -6.72 4.52
C GLU A 67 12.10 -7.99 5.25
N ILE A 68 13.11 -7.86 6.09
CA ILE A 68 13.62 -8.89 6.99
C ILE A 68 13.53 -8.40 8.44
N ALA A 69 13.82 -9.28 9.39
CA ALA A 69 13.86 -8.92 10.80
C ALA A 69 14.87 -7.79 11.04
N THR A 70 14.49 -6.84 11.90
CA THR A 70 15.36 -5.70 12.24
C THR A 70 16.56 -6.19 13.04
N PRO A 71 17.80 -5.99 12.57
CA PRO A 71 18.99 -6.36 13.34
C PRO A 71 19.04 -5.57 14.65
N THR A 72 19.32 -6.25 15.76
CA THR A 72 19.44 -5.63 17.08
C THR A 72 20.82 -5.84 17.66
N LYS A 73 21.26 -4.93 18.52
CA LYS A 73 22.51 -5.12 19.26
C LYS A 73 22.31 -6.21 20.32
N PRO A 74 23.27 -7.12 20.48
CA PRO A 74 23.24 -8.08 21.58
C PRO A 74 23.11 -7.38 22.93
N GLU A 75 22.29 -7.95 23.81
CA GLU A 75 22.08 -7.42 25.16
C GLU A 75 23.41 -7.38 25.92
N GLY A 76 23.65 -6.28 26.65
CA GLY A 76 24.88 -6.05 27.40
C GLY A 76 26.13 -5.72 26.56
N LYS A 77 26.01 -5.58 25.23
CA LYS A 77 27.13 -5.25 24.33
C LYS A 77 26.78 -4.09 23.38
N PRO A 78 26.67 -2.85 23.87
CA PRO A 78 26.24 -1.69 23.08
C PRO A 78 27.21 -1.33 21.93
N GLU A 79 28.45 -1.78 21.97
CA GLU A 79 29.47 -1.61 20.93
C GLU A 79 29.43 -2.69 19.84
N ALA A 80 28.72 -3.80 20.06
CA ALA A 80 28.64 -4.88 19.08
C ALA A 80 27.83 -4.47 17.84
N LYS A 81 28.18 -5.08 16.70
CA LYS A 81 27.42 -4.92 15.46
C LYS A 81 26.01 -5.50 15.65
N PRO A 82 24.96 -4.81 15.18
CA PRO A 82 23.61 -5.37 15.17
C PRO A 82 23.56 -6.66 14.33
N VAL A 83 22.81 -7.65 14.82
CA VAL A 83 22.63 -8.94 14.16
C VAL A 83 21.17 -9.37 14.26
N ILE A 84 20.69 -10.18 13.31
CA ILE A 84 19.39 -10.82 13.44
C ILE A 84 19.56 -12.08 14.30
N THR A 85 18.66 -12.26 15.26
CA THR A 85 18.65 -13.41 16.18
C THR A 85 17.24 -13.96 16.35
N GLY A 86 17.11 -15.09 17.03
CA GLY A 86 15.83 -15.74 17.28
C GLY A 86 15.52 -16.89 16.33
N ASP A 87 14.34 -17.49 16.48
CA ASP A 87 13.75 -18.49 15.57
C ASP A 87 12.91 -17.82 14.48
N THR A 88 12.39 -18.63 13.57
CA THR A 88 11.55 -18.15 12.47
C THR A 88 10.36 -17.35 12.98
N GLN A 89 9.73 -17.74 14.08
CA GLN A 89 8.63 -16.99 14.68
C GLN A 89 9.08 -15.60 15.17
N THR A 90 10.17 -15.52 15.92
CA THR A 90 10.72 -14.27 16.46
C THR A 90 11.08 -13.31 15.33
N GLN A 91 11.78 -13.81 14.31
CA GLN A 91 12.16 -13.03 13.15
C GLN A 91 10.94 -12.59 12.33
N ALA A 92 9.93 -13.45 12.16
CA ALA A 92 8.70 -13.12 11.46
C ALA A 92 7.91 -12.01 12.17
N ILE A 93 7.81 -12.05 13.49
CA ILE A 93 7.18 -10.97 14.27
C ILE A 93 7.94 -9.66 14.09
N SER A 94 9.28 -9.68 14.13
CA SER A 94 10.09 -8.49 13.88
C SER A 94 9.90 -7.95 12.47
N THR A 95 9.85 -8.83 11.47
CA THR A 95 9.65 -8.47 10.06
C THR A 95 8.26 -7.85 9.83
N LEU A 96 7.20 -8.44 10.40
CA LEU A 96 5.84 -7.89 10.29
C LEU A 96 5.70 -6.53 10.99
N LYS A 97 6.42 -6.30 12.09
CA LYS A 97 6.50 -4.97 12.73
C LYS A 97 7.25 -3.96 11.88
N ALA A 98 8.33 -4.37 11.21
CA ALA A 98 9.06 -3.51 10.29
C ALA A 98 8.13 -3.09 9.13
N ILE A 99 7.39 -4.03 8.54
CA ILE A 99 6.41 -3.75 7.49
C ILE A 99 5.33 -2.79 7.98
N GLN A 100 4.80 -3.02 9.19
CA GLN A 100 3.82 -2.12 9.79
C GLN A 100 4.36 -0.68 9.89
N ASN A 101 5.60 -0.52 10.34
CA ASN A 101 6.24 0.79 10.43
C ASN A 101 6.45 1.43 9.05
N SER A 102 6.88 0.66 8.06
CA SER A 102 7.06 1.14 6.69
C SER A 102 5.73 1.57 6.05
N LEU A 103 4.66 0.81 6.26
CA LEU A 103 3.31 1.18 5.81
C LEU A 103 2.83 2.47 6.49
N GLN A 104 3.06 2.62 7.80
CA GLN A 104 2.72 3.84 8.53
C GLN A 104 3.42 5.07 7.99
N GLN A 105 4.69 4.95 7.57
CA GLN A 105 5.41 6.04 6.89
C GLN A 105 4.78 6.45 5.55
N GLN A 106 4.02 5.55 4.93
CA GLN A 106 3.25 5.79 3.71
C GLN A 106 1.78 6.16 3.99
N GLY A 107 1.38 6.29 5.26
CA GLY A 107 0.00 6.58 5.66
C GLY A 107 -0.96 5.40 5.53
N LEU A 108 -0.44 4.17 5.51
CA LEU A 108 -1.20 2.91 5.43
C LEU A 108 -1.09 2.10 6.73
N ASP A 109 -1.97 1.11 6.87
CA ASP A 109 -1.97 0.13 7.95
C ASP A 109 -1.89 -1.31 7.43
N MET A 110 -1.81 -2.28 8.34
CA MET A 110 -1.76 -3.71 7.99
C MET A 110 -3.02 -4.20 7.26
N ALA A 111 -4.16 -3.52 7.37
CA ALA A 111 -5.41 -3.87 6.67
C ALA A 111 -5.35 -3.52 5.18
N ASP A 112 -4.46 -2.61 4.80
CA ASP A 112 -4.31 -2.19 3.41
C ASP A 112 -3.51 -3.20 2.58
N ILE A 113 -2.84 -4.17 3.23
CA ILE A 113 -2.11 -5.23 2.55
C ILE A 113 -3.11 -6.17 1.86
N VAL A 114 -3.00 -6.28 0.53
CA VAL A 114 -3.84 -7.15 -0.28
C VAL A 114 -3.11 -8.44 -0.69
N GLN A 115 -1.79 -8.40 -0.81
CA GLN A 115 -0.95 -9.54 -1.21
C GLN A 115 0.34 -9.59 -0.41
N MET A 116 0.76 -10.81 -0.06
CA MET A 116 2.01 -11.09 0.64
C MET A 116 2.74 -12.28 0.02
N ARG A 117 4.04 -12.13 -0.20
CA ARG A 117 4.96 -13.22 -0.54
C ARG A 117 5.95 -13.40 0.59
N VAL A 118 6.13 -14.64 1.01
CA VAL A 118 6.94 -15.01 2.17
C VAL A 118 7.99 -16.00 1.72
N TYR A 119 9.24 -15.65 1.93
CA TYR A 119 10.40 -16.48 1.61
C TYR A 119 11.02 -16.94 2.93
N LEU A 120 10.92 -18.24 3.22
CA LEU A 120 11.49 -18.85 4.42
C LEU A 120 12.80 -19.57 4.07
N VAL A 121 13.79 -19.50 4.96
CA VAL A 121 14.99 -20.34 4.89
C VAL A 121 14.80 -21.52 5.82
N GLY A 122 15.43 -22.65 5.51
CA GLY A 122 15.46 -23.79 6.41
C GLY A 122 16.11 -23.44 7.75
N ASP A 123 15.39 -23.58 8.86
CA ASP A 123 15.93 -23.29 10.18
C ASP A 123 16.96 -24.37 10.56
N PRO A 124 18.22 -24.02 10.86
CA PRO A 124 19.23 -24.98 11.29
C PRO A 124 18.81 -25.80 12.51
N ARG A 125 18.00 -25.23 13.42
CA ARG A 125 17.45 -25.92 14.60
C ARG A 125 16.45 -27.01 14.23
N LEU A 126 15.87 -26.94 13.03
CA LEU A 126 14.94 -27.92 12.48
C LEU A 126 15.60 -28.79 11.40
N GLY A 127 16.94 -28.84 11.35
CA GLY A 127 17.69 -29.63 10.37
C GLY A 127 17.57 -29.08 8.94
N GLY A 128 17.45 -27.76 8.78
CA GLY A 128 17.37 -27.11 7.47
C GLY A 128 15.97 -27.20 6.82
N LYS A 129 14.94 -27.53 7.61
CA LYS A 129 13.55 -27.51 7.16
C LYS A 129 12.91 -26.15 7.44
N MET A 130 12.04 -25.73 6.54
CA MET A 130 11.21 -24.54 6.73
C MET A 130 10.31 -24.69 7.97
N ASP A 131 10.32 -23.66 8.83
CA ASP A 131 9.45 -23.58 10.00
C ASP A 131 8.11 -22.92 9.65
N PHE A 132 7.23 -23.68 9.01
CA PHE A 132 5.88 -23.21 8.66
C PHE A 132 5.03 -22.92 9.90
N ALA A 133 5.26 -23.65 10.99
CA ALA A 133 4.52 -23.52 12.23
C ALA A 133 4.85 -22.20 12.93
N GLY A 134 6.13 -21.89 13.10
CA GLY A 134 6.60 -20.63 13.66
C GLY A 134 6.16 -19.42 12.84
N TRP A 135 6.28 -19.50 11.51
CA TRP A 135 5.74 -18.47 10.61
C TRP A 135 4.24 -18.23 10.83
N ASN A 136 3.42 -19.30 10.83
CA ASN A 136 1.98 -19.17 10.98
C ASN A 136 1.57 -18.66 12.38
N GLN A 137 2.35 -18.97 13.42
CA GLN A 137 2.12 -18.41 14.76
C GLN A 137 2.38 -16.91 14.80
N ALA A 138 3.43 -16.42 14.14
CA ALA A 138 3.69 -15.00 13.99
C ALA A 138 2.57 -14.30 13.19
N TYR A 139 2.21 -14.85 12.03
CA TYR A 139 1.20 -14.29 11.13
C TYR A 139 -0.16 -14.05 11.81
N ARG A 140 -0.63 -15.00 12.63
CA ARG A 140 -1.92 -14.90 13.33
C ARG A 140 -2.00 -13.79 14.37
N GLN A 141 -0.87 -13.18 14.74
CA GLN A 141 -0.87 -12.02 15.64
C GLN A 141 -1.25 -10.73 14.92
N PHE A 142 -1.13 -10.68 13.58
CA PHE A 142 -1.33 -9.47 12.78
C PHE A 142 -2.55 -9.55 11.86
N PHE A 143 -2.95 -10.76 11.44
CA PHE A 143 -4.04 -10.95 10.47
C PHE A 143 -5.05 -11.99 10.94
N GLY A 144 -6.32 -11.76 10.61
CA GLY A 144 -7.42 -12.61 11.07
C GLY A 144 -7.72 -12.48 12.56
N THR A 145 -7.29 -11.38 13.20
CA THR A 145 -7.63 -11.05 14.59
C THR A 145 -8.99 -10.32 14.64
N PRO A 146 -9.62 -10.16 15.82
CA PRO A 146 -10.82 -9.34 15.96
C PRO A 146 -10.62 -7.88 15.52
N GLU A 147 -9.44 -7.31 15.77
CA GLU A 147 -9.07 -5.94 15.40
C GLU A 147 -8.67 -5.82 13.92
N GLN A 148 -8.17 -6.90 13.33
CA GLN A 148 -7.74 -7.00 11.94
C GLN A 148 -8.26 -8.31 11.31
N ALA A 149 -9.54 -8.33 10.92
CA ALA A 149 -10.16 -9.54 10.36
C ALA A 149 -9.69 -9.88 8.93
N ASN A 150 -9.18 -8.88 8.21
CA ASN A 150 -8.75 -9.02 6.82
C ASN A 150 -7.49 -9.88 6.75
N LYS A 151 -7.39 -10.66 5.67
CA LYS A 151 -6.24 -11.52 5.37
C LYS A 151 -5.82 -11.27 3.93
N PRO A 152 -4.55 -10.91 3.67
CA PRO A 152 -4.06 -10.81 2.30
C PRO A 152 -4.04 -12.17 1.63
N VAL A 153 -4.04 -12.17 0.29
CA VAL A 153 -3.63 -13.38 -0.44
C VAL A 153 -2.14 -13.64 -0.15
N ARG A 154 -1.78 -14.90 0.10
CA ARG A 154 -0.44 -15.24 0.61
C ARG A 154 0.17 -16.41 -0.15
N THR A 155 1.42 -16.24 -0.57
CA THR A 155 2.29 -17.34 -0.99
C THR A 155 3.43 -17.49 0.00
N THR A 156 3.76 -18.71 0.40
CA THR A 156 4.90 -19.01 1.27
C THR A 156 5.71 -20.15 0.68
N VAL A 157 7.02 -19.94 0.50
CA VAL A 157 7.94 -20.92 -0.09
C VAL A 157 9.22 -21.00 0.73
N GLN A 158 9.89 -22.16 0.66
CA GLN A 158 11.26 -22.28 1.15
C GLN A 158 12.24 -21.85 0.04
N VAL A 159 13.20 -20.99 0.37
CA VAL A 159 14.31 -20.58 -0.50
C VAL A 159 15.65 -21.08 0.05
N ALA A 160 16.70 -21.05 -0.78
CA ALA A 160 18.02 -21.54 -0.39
C ALA A 160 18.72 -20.62 0.63
N ALA A 161 18.58 -19.30 0.45
CA ALA A 161 19.17 -18.27 1.30
C ALA A 161 18.46 -16.93 1.08
N LEU A 162 18.67 -15.99 2.00
CA LEU A 162 18.24 -14.58 1.90
C LEU A 162 19.47 -13.66 1.83
N ALA A 163 19.24 -12.36 1.68
CA ALA A 163 20.31 -11.37 1.56
C ALA A 163 21.25 -11.33 2.77
N LEU A 164 20.73 -11.59 3.98
CA LEU A 164 21.53 -11.76 5.19
C LEU A 164 21.57 -13.24 5.61
N PRO A 165 22.77 -13.82 5.88
CA PRO A 165 22.90 -15.23 6.25
C PRO A 165 22.10 -15.65 7.49
N GLU A 166 21.89 -14.74 8.43
CA GLU A 166 21.14 -14.96 9.68
C GLU A 166 19.61 -14.83 9.54
N ALA A 167 19.13 -14.32 8.40
CA ALA A 167 17.71 -14.15 8.15
C ALA A 167 17.04 -15.49 7.81
N LEU A 168 15.94 -15.79 8.51
CA LEU A 168 15.11 -16.97 8.32
C LEU A 168 13.83 -16.65 7.54
N VAL A 169 13.48 -15.37 7.41
CA VAL A 169 12.27 -14.90 6.73
C VAL A 169 12.49 -13.55 6.08
N GLU A 170 12.02 -13.43 4.84
CA GLU A 170 11.86 -12.17 4.11
C GLU A 170 10.43 -12.09 3.58
N ILE A 171 9.81 -10.92 3.66
CA ILE A 171 8.41 -10.70 3.29
C ILE A 171 8.31 -9.50 2.35
N GLU A 172 7.65 -9.72 1.21
CA GLU A 172 7.27 -8.68 0.25
C GLU A 172 5.75 -8.48 0.33
N VAL A 173 5.30 -7.22 0.35
CA VAL A 173 3.87 -6.88 0.40
C VAL A 173 3.46 -5.89 -0.68
N MET A 174 2.23 -6.06 -1.14
CA MET A 174 1.52 -5.05 -1.92
C MET A 174 0.31 -4.58 -1.10
N ALA A 175 0.16 -3.28 -0.99
CA ALA A 175 -0.96 -2.64 -0.31
C ALA A 175 -1.74 -1.73 -1.26
N VAL A 176 -3.00 -1.45 -0.92
CA VAL A 176 -3.87 -0.57 -1.72
C VAL A 176 -4.47 0.47 -0.81
N ASN A 177 -4.28 1.74 -1.15
CA ASN A 177 -5.00 2.83 -0.53
C ASN A 177 -6.44 2.87 -1.05
N THR A 178 -7.34 2.19 -0.36
CA THR A 178 -8.77 2.16 -0.73
C THR A 178 -9.50 3.49 -0.48
N GLY A 179 -8.77 4.56 -0.15
CA GLY A 179 -9.34 5.86 0.14
C GLY A 179 -10.23 5.80 1.37
N LYS A 180 -9.86 4.98 2.38
CA LYS A 180 -10.47 5.00 3.72
C LYS A 180 -10.52 6.46 4.16
N THR A 181 -11.66 7.09 3.96
CA THR A 181 -11.86 8.48 4.32
C THR A 181 -11.71 8.54 5.82
N CYS A 182 -10.82 9.40 6.32
CA CYS A 182 -10.95 9.87 7.68
C CYS A 182 -12.43 10.24 7.89
N ALA A 183 -13.04 9.84 9.01
CA ALA A 183 -14.47 10.02 9.26
C ALA A 183 -14.93 11.50 9.27
N THR A 184 -14.02 12.43 9.04
CA THR A 184 -14.25 13.81 8.61
C THR A 184 -13.78 13.92 7.16
N GLY A 185 -14.71 14.15 6.21
CA GLY A 185 -14.50 14.17 4.76
C GLY A 185 -13.41 15.12 4.23
N GLN A 186 -12.17 14.89 4.61
CA GLN A 186 -10.97 15.36 3.94
C GLN A 186 -10.50 14.21 3.05
N THR A 187 -10.50 14.51 1.76
CA THR A 187 -9.73 13.83 0.71
C THR A 187 -8.35 13.42 1.26
N PRO A 188 -7.81 12.23 0.93
CA PRO A 188 -6.54 11.78 1.48
C PRO A 188 -5.47 12.85 1.27
N CYS A 189 -4.84 13.26 2.37
CA CYS A 189 -3.81 14.30 2.40
C CYS A 189 -2.76 14.03 1.33
N LYS A 190 -2.80 14.84 0.26
CA LYS A 190 -1.65 15.14 -0.56
C LYS A 190 -0.61 15.81 0.33
N ALA A 191 0.30 15.03 0.91
CA ALA A 191 1.48 15.56 1.59
C ALA A 191 2.62 14.54 1.61
N ILE A 192 3.09 14.14 0.42
CA ILE A 192 4.51 13.81 0.25
C ILE A 192 5.13 15.01 -0.47
N GLY A 193 5.96 15.78 0.24
CA GLY A 193 6.93 16.71 -0.35
C GLY A 193 6.39 18.02 -0.93
N GLN A 194 5.76 18.89 -0.13
CA GLN A 194 5.78 20.34 -0.42
C GLN A 194 6.06 21.11 0.88
N ALA A 195 7.11 21.94 0.83
CA ALA A 195 7.47 22.86 1.89
C ALA A 195 6.30 23.85 2.11
N ALA A 196 5.53 23.65 3.18
CA ALA A 196 4.49 24.58 3.56
C ALA A 196 5.12 25.75 4.33
N SER A 197 5.53 26.79 3.60
CA SER A 197 5.65 28.12 4.18
C SER A 197 4.25 28.60 4.55
N GLY A 198 3.98 28.73 5.85
CA GLY A 198 2.86 29.50 6.38
C GLY A 198 1.51 28.79 6.42
N LEU A 199 1.26 28.01 7.47
CA LEU A 199 -0.09 27.89 8.02
C LEU A 199 -0.05 27.99 9.54
N GLN A 200 -0.77 28.98 10.06
CA GLN A 200 -0.87 29.29 11.48
C GLN A 200 -1.69 28.23 12.23
N ARG A 201 -1.27 28.08 13.50
CA ARG A 201 -1.71 27.17 14.54
C ARG A 201 -3.22 27.19 14.80
N GLY A 202 -3.80 26.01 15.01
CA GLY A 202 -5.19 25.83 15.45
C GLY A 202 -5.49 24.46 16.08
N SER A 203 -4.75 24.10 17.13
CA SER A 203 -5.22 23.33 18.31
C SER A 203 -6.30 22.24 18.11
N CYS A 204 -5.87 20.97 18.10
CA CYS A 204 -6.68 19.88 18.67
C CYS A 204 -6.87 20.10 20.18
N ARG A 205 -8.11 20.13 20.68
CA ARG A 205 -8.44 19.92 22.09
C ARG A 205 -9.69 19.06 22.21
N GLN A 206 -9.55 17.94 22.92
CA GLN A 206 -10.57 16.93 23.19
C GLN A 206 -11.76 17.50 24.00
N GLN A 207 -12.96 16.91 23.82
CA GLN A 207 -13.73 16.16 24.85
C GLN A 207 -15.23 16.05 24.48
N ASN A 208 -15.78 14.83 24.56
CA ASN A 208 -17.20 14.47 24.71
C ASN A 208 -18.26 15.24 23.91
N LEU A 209 -18.62 14.73 22.72
CA LEU A 209 -19.89 15.05 22.06
C LEU A 209 -20.68 13.77 21.68
N PRO A 210 -21.98 13.71 21.99
CA PRO A 210 -22.85 12.59 21.63
C PRO A 210 -23.10 12.60 20.11
N GLY A 211 -22.68 11.53 19.42
CA GLY A 211 -22.80 11.42 17.96
C GLY A 211 -21.78 10.51 17.27
N CYS A 212 -20.72 10.07 17.96
CA CYS A 212 -19.85 9.00 17.47
C CYS A 212 -20.64 7.68 17.41
N ARG A 213 -21.09 7.27 16.21
CA ARG A 213 -21.58 5.91 15.99
C ARG A 213 -20.38 4.98 15.69
N PRO A 214 -20.34 3.76 16.26
CA PRO A 214 -19.37 2.77 15.83
C PRO A 214 -19.58 2.44 14.34
N ALA A 215 -18.48 2.20 13.63
CA ALA A 215 -18.52 1.66 12.27
C ALA A 215 -19.45 0.44 12.24
N ARG A 216 -20.38 0.39 11.28
CA ARG A 216 -21.30 -0.75 11.16
C ARG A 216 -20.50 -2.03 10.93
N PRO A 217 -20.89 -3.16 11.53
CA PRO A 217 -20.29 -4.44 11.18
C PRO A 217 -20.62 -4.76 9.72
N PHE A 218 -19.60 -5.07 8.92
CA PHE A 218 -19.79 -5.78 7.67
C PHE A 218 -20.45 -7.12 8.02
N ALA A 219 -21.73 -7.26 7.66
CA ALA A 219 -22.45 -8.50 7.87
C ALA A 219 -21.83 -9.61 7.01
N ASN A 220 -21.42 -10.69 7.67
CA ASN A 220 -20.98 -11.94 7.08
C ASN A 220 -22.02 -12.52 6.11
N ALA A 221 -21.58 -12.89 4.92
CA ALA A 221 -22.24 -13.94 4.12
C ALA A 221 -21.25 -14.59 3.13
N VAL A 222 -20.25 -15.32 3.62
CA VAL A 222 -19.67 -16.43 2.84
C VAL A 222 -19.49 -17.63 3.78
N LYS A 223 -20.52 -18.48 3.80
CA LYS A 223 -20.44 -19.84 4.32
C LYS A 223 -19.78 -20.70 3.25
N THR A 224 -18.47 -20.95 3.33
CA THR A 224 -17.88 -22.06 2.56
C THR A 224 -16.71 -22.70 3.31
N ARG A 225 -16.72 -24.02 3.23
CA ARG A 225 -16.02 -25.03 4.02
C ARG A 225 -14.51 -24.85 4.09
N GLN A 226 -14.02 -25.05 5.31
CA GLN A 226 -12.74 -25.63 5.69
C GLN A 226 -12.14 -26.54 4.60
N ILE A 227 -11.01 -26.12 4.02
CA ILE A 227 -10.03 -27.03 3.43
C ILE A 227 -8.70 -26.72 4.12
N LEU A 228 -8.18 -27.78 4.71
CA LEU A 228 -6.96 -27.88 5.49
C LEU A 228 -5.79 -28.01 4.51
N LEU A 229 -4.85 -27.06 4.52
CA LEU A 229 -3.42 -27.21 4.21
C LEU A 229 -2.65 -26.10 4.94
#